data_AF-A0A1Q7MKC5-F1
#
_entry.id   AF-A0A1Q7MKC5-F1
#
_cell.length_a   1.000
_cell.length_b   1.000
_cell.length_c   1.000
_cell.angle_alpha   90.00
_cell.angle_beta   90.00
_cell.angle_gamma   90.00
#
_symmetry.space_group_name_H-M   'P 1'
#
loop_
_entity.id
_entity.type
_entity.pdbx_description
1 polymer ?
#
loop_
_entity_poly.entity_id
_entity_poly.type
_entity_poly.pdbx_seq_one_letter_code
_entity_poly.pdbx_strand_id
1 'polypeptide(L)'
;MEGMIDQAREHFTKNIVCVGLAPIDESKTVLFILERTISFYSLDRHEYDLALEKMCNRKNVTYGSLRGLKFHDHLSKDGVHPLSSGHAMIAERVLQVLSRLG
;
A
#
# COMPACT_ATOMS: atom_id res chain seq x y z
N MET A 1 5.30 -11.49 -3.30
CA MET A 1 4.85 -10.54 -4.34
C MET A 1 5.55 -10.78 -5.68
N GLU A 2 6.87 -10.98 -5.74
CA GLU A 2 7.57 -11.28 -7.02
C GLU A 2 6.93 -12.42 -7.82
N GLY A 3 6.67 -13.57 -7.18
CA GLY A 3 6.00 -14.70 -7.84
C GLY A 3 4.58 -14.37 -8.34
N MET A 4 3.86 -13.45 -7.70
CA MET A 4 2.53 -13.02 -8.18
C MET A 4 2.64 -12.20 -9.47
N ILE A 5 3.66 -11.35 -9.57
CA ILE A 5 3.94 -10.59 -10.80
C ILE A 5 4.29 -11.56 -11.93
N ASP A 6 5.11 -12.57 -11.64
CA ASP A 6 5.55 -13.55 -12.65
C ASP A 6 4.35 -14.38 -13.14
N GLN A 7 3.53 -14.89 -12.24
CA GLN A 7 2.31 -15.63 -12.58
C GLN A 7 1.30 -14.77 -13.35
N ALA A 8 1.11 -13.51 -12.95
CA ALA A 8 0.26 -12.57 -13.69
C ALA A 8 0.76 -12.37 -15.13
N ARG A 9 2.08 -12.19 -15.32
CA ARG A 9 2.70 -12.03 -16.65
C ARG A 9 2.64 -13.27 -17.49
N GLU A 10 2.80 -14.44 -16.89
CA GLU A 10 2.82 -15.71 -17.61
C GLU A 10 1.43 -16.08 -18.13
N HIS A 11 0.39 -15.86 -17.31
CA HIS A 11 -0.92 -16.44 -17.58
C HIS A 11 -2.04 -15.43 -17.88
N PHE A 12 -1.87 -14.14 -17.57
CA PHE A 12 -3.00 -13.20 -17.58
C PHE A 12 -2.72 -11.90 -18.35
N THR A 13 -1.70 -11.11 -17.98
CA THR A 13 -1.47 -9.78 -18.54
C THR A 13 -0.03 -9.31 -18.39
N LYS A 14 0.47 -8.55 -19.37
CA LYS A 14 1.75 -7.83 -19.26
C LYS A 14 1.59 -6.45 -18.60
N ASN A 15 0.38 -5.89 -18.60
CA ASN A 15 0.06 -4.58 -18.02
C ASN A 15 -0.25 -4.77 -16.53
N ILE A 16 0.78 -4.64 -15.71
CA ILE A 16 0.70 -4.81 -14.26
C ILE A 16 1.11 -3.50 -13.61
N VAL A 17 0.33 -3.09 -12.62
CA VAL A 17 0.64 -1.98 -11.73
C VAL A 17 0.59 -2.50 -10.31
N CYS A 18 1.64 -2.24 -9.54
CA CYS A 18 1.64 -2.50 -8.11
C CYS A 18 1.34 -1.20 -7.37
N VAL A 19 0.43 -1.26 -6.40
CA VAL A 19 0.06 -0.11 -5.56
C VAL A 19 0.68 -0.31 -4.18
N GLY A 20 1.30 0.74 -3.64
CA GLY A 20 1.92 0.73 -2.32
C GLY A 20 0.91 0.61 -1.18
N LEU A 21 1.41 0.55 0.05
CA LEU A 21 0.56 0.43 1.24
C LEU A 21 0.03 1.79 1.69
N ALA A 22 -1.22 1.84 2.15
CA ALA A 22 -1.76 3.04 2.76
C ALA A 22 -1.02 3.32 4.08
N PRO A 23 -0.62 4.57 4.35
CA PRO A 23 -0.04 4.93 5.65
C PRO A 23 -1.04 4.64 6.78
N ILE A 24 -0.57 3.96 7.82
CA ILE A 24 -1.33 3.74 9.07
C ILE A 24 -1.09 4.87 10.08
N ASP A 25 -1.84 4.89 11.17
CA ASP A 25 -1.67 5.79 12.30
C ASP A 25 -1.32 4.99 13.55
N GLU A 26 -0.03 4.85 13.79
CA GLU A 26 0.52 4.08 14.93
C GLU A 26 0.10 4.62 16.29
N SER A 27 -0.31 5.90 16.39
CA SER A 27 -0.85 6.43 17.64
C SER A 27 -2.20 5.79 18.02
N LYS A 28 -2.91 5.24 17.03
CA LYS A 28 -4.21 4.57 17.17
C LYS A 28 -4.11 3.04 17.12
N THR A 29 -2.98 2.47 16.69
CA THR A 29 -2.79 1.00 16.59
C THR A 29 -2.48 0.31 17.93
N VAL A 30 -2.54 1.02 19.06
CA VAL A 30 -2.32 0.45 20.39
C VAL A 30 -3.50 -0.46 20.77
N LEU A 31 -3.22 -1.73 21.05
CA LEU A 31 -4.24 -2.75 21.28
C LEU A 31 -5.16 -2.45 22.46
N PHE A 32 -6.45 -2.54 22.20
CA PHE A 32 -7.44 -2.88 23.22
C PHE A 32 -7.13 -4.29 23.74
N ILE A 33 -6.60 -4.36 24.96
CA ILE A 33 -6.57 -5.48 25.92
C ILE A 33 -7.10 -6.81 25.36
N LEU A 34 -6.26 -7.56 24.66
CA LEU A 34 -6.37 -9.00 24.45
C LEU A 34 -4.99 -9.46 23.96
N GLU A 35 -4.18 -9.91 24.92
CA GLU A 35 -2.83 -10.45 24.77
C GLU A 35 -1.75 -9.50 24.23
N ARG A 36 -0.70 -9.31 25.03
CA ARG A 36 0.55 -8.57 24.71
C ARG A 36 1.35 -9.18 23.54
N THR A 37 0.77 -10.08 22.76
CA THR A 37 1.49 -10.97 21.84
C THR A 37 1.56 -10.41 20.42
N ILE A 38 0.66 -9.50 20.03
CA ILE A 38 0.66 -8.93 18.68
C ILE A 38 0.50 -7.43 18.80
N SER A 39 1.61 -6.69 18.71
CA SER A 39 1.56 -5.25 18.49
C SER A 39 1.97 -4.99 17.04
N PHE A 40 1.09 -4.32 16.29
CA PHE A 40 1.35 -3.94 14.89
C PHE A 40 2.25 -2.71 14.87
N TYR A 41 3.52 -2.92 15.19
CA TYR A 41 4.56 -1.97 14.85
C TYR A 41 4.89 -2.16 13.39
N SER A 42 4.79 -1.10 12.60
CA SER A 42 5.54 -1.11 11.35
C SER A 42 6.99 -0.93 11.74
N LEU A 43 7.79 -1.99 11.67
CA LEU A 43 9.23 -1.84 11.48
C LEU A 43 9.40 -1.12 10.14
N ASP A 44 9.47 0.20 10.24
CA ASP A 44 9.65 1.19 9.20
C ASP A 44 8.78 1.01 7.92
N ARG A 45 7.62 1.67 7.88
CA ARG A 45 6.73 1.71 6.71
C ARG A 45 7.47 2.14 5.45
N HIS A 46 8.53 2.94 5.61
CA HIS A 46 9.34 3.37 4.49
C HIS A 46 10.15 2.22 3.91
N GLU A 47 10.69 1.32 4.73
CA GLU A 47 11.47 0.18 4.24
C GLU A 47 10.62 -0.79 3.41
N TYR A 48 9.40 -1.09 3.84
CA TYR A 48 8.54 -2.00 3.09
C TYR A 48 8.08 -1.40 1.76
N ASP A 49 7.62 -0.14 1.75
CA ASP A 49 7.21 0.55 0.51
C ASP A 49 8.41 0.72 -0.44
N LEU A 50 9.61 1.03 0.09
CA LEU A 50 10.84 1.07 -0.69
C LEU A 50 11.25 -0.30 -1.23
N ALA A 51 11.06 -1.37 -0.47
CA ALA A 51 11.36 -2.73 -0.92
C ALA A 51 10.42 -3.14 -2.06
N LEU A 52 9.13 -2.83 -1.95
CA LEU A 52 8.16 -3.03 -3.02
C LEU A 52 8.49 -2.20 -4.27
N GLU A 53 8.82 -0.93 -4.11
CA GLU A 53 9.22 -0.05 -5.21
C GLU A 53 10.46 -0.59 -5.93
N LYS A 54 11.52 -0.95 -5.19
CA LYS A 54 12.73 -1.56 -5.74
C LYS A 54 12.43 -2.86 -6.49
N MET A 55 11.56 -3.71 -5.94
CA MET A 55 11.12 -4.95 -6.57
C MET A 55 10.38 -4.69 -7.88
N CYS A 56 9.44 -3.75 -7.90
CA CYS A 56 8.70 -3.35 -9.10
C CYS A 56 9.64 -2.81 -10.17
N ASN A 57 10.58 -1.94 -9.80
CA ASN A 57 11.59 -1.40 -10.71
C ASN A 57 12.46 -2.49 -11.32
N ARG A 58 12.97 -3.45 -10.52
CA ARG A 58 13.75 -4.59 -11.03
C ARG A 58 12.97 -5.42 -12.05
N LYS A 59 11.66 -5.57 -11.84
CA LYS A 59 10.77 -6.32 -12.74
C LYS A 59 10.18 -5.45 -13.86
N ASN A 60 10.54 -4.17 -13.98
CA ASN A 60 9.94 -3.24 -14.94
C ASN A 60 8.39 -3.21 -14.84
N VAL A 61 7.89 -3.06 -13.61
CA VAL A 61 6.46 -2.91 -13.28
C VAL A 61 6.26 -1.52 -12.69
N THR A 62 5.21 -0.83 -13.13
CA THR A 62 4.89 0.50 -12.60
C THR A 62 4.47 0.41 -11.13
N TYR A 63 5.05 1.26 -10.29
CA TYR A 63 4.74 1.35 -8.88
C TYR A 63 3.98 2.64 -8.54
N GLY A 64 2.76 2.48 -8.03
CA GLY A 64 1.94 3.57 -7.52
C GLY A 64 2.12 3.75 -6.02
N SER A 65 3.12 4.52 -5.59
CA SER A 65 3.35 4.78 -4.16
C SER A 65 2.20 5.60 -3.55
N LEU A 66 1.83 5.27 -2.31
CA LEU A 66 0.86 5.99 -1.50
C LEU A 66 1.51 6.85 -0.40
N ARG A 67 2.84 6.82 -0.23
CA ARG A 67 3.58 7.47 0.88
C ARG A 67 3.29 8.96 1.08
N GLY A 68 3.03 9.68 0.00
CA GLY A 68 2.78 11.14 0.05
C GLY A 68 1.33 11.52 0.39
N LEU A 69 0.44 10.54 0.57
CA LEU A 69 -0.96 10.80 0.85
C LEU A 69 -1.18 11.02 2.35
N LYS A 70 -1.87 12.11 2.70
CA LYS A 70 -2.17 12.46 4.09
C LYS A 70 -3.35 11.63 4.59
N PHE A 71 -3.10 10.41 5.05
CA PHE A 71 -4.15 9.45 5.45
C PHE A 71 -4.68 9.62 6.88
N HIS A 72 -4.02 10.39 7.74
CA HIS A 72 -4.28 10.37 9.19
C HIS A 72 -5.76 10.58 9.57
N ASP A 73 -6.43 11.53 8.91
CA ASP A 73 -7.86 11.86 9.15
C ASP A 73 -8.83 10.98 8.34
N HIS A 74 -8.29 10.09 7.51
CA HIS A 74 -9.01 9.22 6.58
C HIS A 74 -8.93 7.75 6.98
N LEU A 75 -8.43 7.46 8.18
CA LEU A 75 -8.38 6.14 8.78
C LEU A 75 -9.49 5.97 9.81
N SER A 76 -9.90 4.73 10.00
CA SER A 76 -10.81 4.34 11.06
C SER A 76 -10.17 4.53 12.44
N LYS A 77 -10.94 4.29 13.50
CA LYS A 77 -10.46 4.43 14.88
C LYS A 77 -9.31 3.49 15.23
N ASP A 78 -9.12 2.41 14.47
CA ASP A 78 -7.99 1.50 14.64
C ASP A 78 -6.67 2.01 14.05
N GLY A 79 -6.69 3.12 13.30
CA GLY A 79 -5.51 3.67 12.65
C GLY A 79 -4.98 2.83 11.49
N VAL A 80 -5.68 1.79 11.03
CA VAL A 80 -5.19 0.90 9.96
C VAL A 80 -6.09 0.95 8.75
N HIS A 81 -7.40 0.85 8.96
CA HIS A 81 -8.35 0.71 7.85
C HIS A 81 -8.76 2.07 7.31
N PRO A 82 -8.64 2.34 6.00
CA PRO A 82 -9.18 3.54 5.39
C PRO A 82 -10.71 3.62 5.55
N LEU A 83 -11.20 4.82 5.85
CA LEU A 83 -12.61 5.17 5.67
C LEU A 83 -12.92 5.34 4.18
N SER A 84 -14.19 5.54 3.82
CA SER A 84 -14.60 5.82 2.43
C SER A 84 -13.80 6.97 1.80
N SER A 85 -13.47 8.00 2.59
CA SER A 85 -12.64 9.12 2.13
C SER A 85 -11.19 8.71 1.85
N GLY A 86 -10.61 7.83 2.66
CA GLY A 86 -9.29 7.26 2.40
C GLY A 86 -9.28 6.36 1.17
N HIS A 87 -10.31 5.52 0.98
CA HIS A 87 -10.48 4.73 -0.23
C HIS A 87 -10.59 5.60 -1.49
N ALA A 88 -11.27 6.74 -1.42
CA ALA A 88 -11.34 7.70 -2.53
C ALA A 88 -9.94 8.24 -2.90
N MET A 89 -9.08 8.52 -1.92
CA MET A 89 -7.70 8.95 -2.18
C MET A 89 -6.85 7.86 -2.84
N ILE A 90 -7.04 6.59 -2.44
CA ILE A 90 -6.38 5.44 -3.10
C ILE A 90 -6.84 5.38 -4.56
N ALA A 91 -8.15 5.45 -4.80
CA ALA A 91 -8.72 5.38 -6.13
C ALA A 91 -8.18 6.51 -7.04
N GLU A 92 -8.14 7.75 -6.54
CA GLU A 92 -7.58 8.88 -7.27
C GLU A 92 -6.12 8.64 -7.64
N ARG A 93 -5.30 8.15 -6.70
CA ARG A 93 -3.89 7.84 -6.97
C ARG A 93 -3.75 6.72 -8.00
N VAL A 94 -4.58 5.68 -7.94
CA VAL A 94 -4.57 4.60 -8.94
C VAL A 94 -4.94 5.14 -10.32
N LEU A 95 -5.98 5.98 -10.42
CA LEU A 95 -6.37 6.61 -11.68
C LEU A 95 -5.25 7.50 -12.25
N GLN A 96 -4.55 8.27 -11.41
CA GLN A 96 -3.39 9.07 -11.82
C GLN A 96 -2.22 8.22 -12.34
N VAL A 97 -2.02 7.01 -11.79
CA VAL A 97 -0.99 6.10 -12.29
C VAL A 97 -1.41 5.50 -13.63
N LEU A 98 -2.67 5.05 -13.73
CA LEU A 98 -3.21 4.47 -14.96
C LEU A 98 -3.25 5.48 -16.11
N SER A 99 -3.55 6.75 -15.86
CA SER A 99 -3.59 7.79 -16.90
C SER A 99 -2.23 8.13 -17.51
N ARG A 100 -1.12 7.74 -16.87
CA ARG A 100 0.25 7.90 -17.40
C ARG A 100 0.73 6.70 -18.22
N LEU A 101 -0.04 5.61 -18.19
CA LEU A 101 0.24 4.37 -18.92
C LEU A 101 -0.51 4.31 -20.25
N GLY A 102 -1.39 5.28 -20.52
CA GLY A 102 -2.09 5.49 -21.78
C GLY A 102 -1.57 6.73 -22.49
#